data_AF-A0A383BET6-F1
#
_entry.id   AF-A0A383BET6-F1
#
_cell.length_a   1.000
_cell.length_b   1.000
_cell.length_c   1.000
_cell.angle_alpha   90.00
_cell.angle_beta   90.00
_cell.angle_gamma   90.00
#
_symmetry.space_group_name_H-M   'P 1'
#
loop_
_entity.id
_entity.type
_entity.pdbx_description
1 polymer ?
#
loop_
_entity_poly.entity_id
_entity_poly.type
_entity_poly.pdbx_seq_one_letter_code
_entity_poly.pdbx_strand_id
1 'polypeptide(L)'
;TDGLTFSGTGIKSSDLIRVLDPVPQTLYVTDVLVRPLPFGTRRYFIKALTPPGNTERHVYLADRTVDGVITLGNDHAPVYTGGPNDDNRVEVFDIIEALDGKWVMYYVSPTGTPMNSGRSAVSSDRGLSWTFHNDDPFSDKGMARAQDRNVDPAVLRLQDDTFIAVTMRAAKLYFWNSADGYVWEEIGGSEINISLWDAAEVDDAIGLFDPTLLQLPDGTIYMYVTAGQGTTDRLVAAKITY
;
A
#
# COMPACT_ATOMS: atom_id res chain seq x y z
N THR A 1 6.47 0.47 28.48
CA THR A 1 7.61 0.02 27.67
C THR A 1 6.99 -0.68 26.50
N ASP A 2 6.78 0.08 25.43
CA ASP A 2 5.64 -0.16 24.54
C ASP A 2 6.08 -1.00 23.34
N GLY A 3 6.13 -2.31 23.59
CA GLY A 3 5.59 -3.34 22.70
C GLY A 3 6.40 -3.83 21.50
N LEU A 4 7.02 -2.96 20.71
CA LEU A 4 7.53 -3.38 19.38
C LEU A 4 8.97 -3.90 19.44
N THR A 5 9.16 -5.19 19.17
CA THR A 5 10.49 -5.79 18.95
C THR A 5 10.68 -6.10 17.48
N PHE A 6 11.78 -5.61 16.91
CA PHE A 6 12.12 -5.64 15.49
C PHE A 6 13.36 -6.51 15.23
N SER A 7 13.37 -7.32 14.16
CA SER A 7 14.59 -7.97 13.67
C SER A 7 14.56 -8.13 12.14
N GLY A 8 15.52 -7.50 11.45
CA GLY A 8 15.63 -7.50 9.99
C GLY A 8 16.51 -8.61 9.42
N THR A 9 16.16 -9.18 8.25
CA THR A 9 17.03 -10.04 7.43
C THR A 9 16.80 -9.81 5.92
N GLY A 10 17.87 -9.78 5.12
CA GLY A 10 17.82 -9.59 3.66
C GLY A 10 17.37 -10.82 2.87
N ILE A 11 16.59 -10.61 1.79
CA ILE A 11 16.13 -11.69 0.90
C ILE A 11 16.80 -11.56 -0.48
N LYS A 12 17.39 -12.66 -0.97
CA LYS A 12 18.01 -12.72 -2.32
C LYS A 12 16.92 -12.83 -3.39
N SER A 13 16.97 -11.93 -4.37
CA SER A 13 15.93 -11.62 -5.36
C SER A 13 15.71 -12.63 -6.51
N SER A 14 16.03 -13.92 -6.36
CA SER A 14 16.03 -14.85 -7.50
C SER A 14 14.67 -15.41 -7.94
N ASP A 15 13.58 -15.18 -7.19
CA ASP A 15 12.31 -15.91 -7.39
C ASP A 15 11.13 -15.04 -7.88
N LEU A 16 11.37 -13.83 -8.39
CA LEU A 16 10.31 -12.95 -8.90
C LEU A 16 9.89 -13.35 -10.33
N ILE A 17 8.80 -14.12 -10.44
CA ILE A 17 8.13 -14.39 -11.73
C ILE A 17 7.30 -13.17 -12.13
N ARG A 18 7.67 -12.53 -13.25
CA ARG A 18 6.92 -11.44 -13.87
C ARG A 18 5.67 -12.01 -14.56
N VAL A 19 4.49 -11.82 -13.99
CA VAL A 19 3.21 -12.22 -14.60
C VAL A 19 2.45 -10.98 -15.04
N LEU A 20 2.67 -10.53 -16.28
CA LEU A 20 1.74 -9.66 -17.00
C LEU A 20 1.78 -10.03 -18.49
N ASP A 21 0.88 -10.93 -18.90
CA ASP A 21 0.46 -11.07 -20.30
C ASP A 21 -0.46 -9.89 -20.66
N PRO A 22 -0.62 -9.53 -21.96
CA PRO A 22 -0.86 -8.15 -22.35
C PRO A 22 -2.24 -7.65 -21.90
N VAL A 23 -2.23 -6.85 -20.83
CA VAL A 23 -3.17 -5.74 -20.65
C VAL A 23 -3.19 -4.96 -21.97
N PRO A 24 -4.35 -4.48 -22.47
CA PRO A 24 -4.42 -3.76 -23.74
C PRO A 24 -3.27 -2.75 -23.86
N GLN A 25 -2.60 -2.71 -25.03
CA GLN A 25 -1.36 -1.95 -25.30
C GLN A 25 -1.45 -0.42 -25.04
N THR A 26 -2.57 0.06 -24.53
CA THR A 26 -2.88 1.45 -24.19
C THR A 26 -2.67 1.79 -22.71
N LEU A 27 -2.48 0.81 -21.81
CA LEU A 27 -2.24 1.05 -20.38
C LEU A 27 -0.80 0.72 -20.00
N TYR A 28 -0.11 1.66 -19.36
CA TYR A 28 1.19 1.40 -18.76
C TYR A 28 0.99 1.05 -17.28
N VAL A 29 1.16 -0.23 -16.93
CA VAL A 29 0.96 -0.74 -15.57
C VAL A 29 2.14 -0.32 -14.68
N THR A 30 1.83 0.22 -13.51
CA THR A 30 2.83 0.68 -12.53
C THR A 30 2.75 0.01 -11.19
N ASP A 31 1.61 -0.61 -10.85
CA ASP A 31 1.46 -1.35 -9.60
C ASP A 31 0.34 -2.39 -9.71
N VAL A 32 0.43 -3.48 -8.94
CA VAL A 32 -0.56 -4.54 -8.89
C VAL A 32 -0.74 -5.02 -7.45
N LEU A 33 -1.96 -4.88 -6.95
CA LEU A 33 -2.38 -5.38 -5.64
C LEU A 33 -3.33 -6.56 -5.81
N VAL A 34 -3.15 -7.62 -5.03
CA VAL A 34 -4.01 -8.81 -5.07
C VAL A 34 -4.79 -8.94 -3.78
N ARG A 35 -6.10 -9.18 -3.87
CA ARG A 35 -6.95 -9.48 -2.71
C ARG A 35 -7.67 -10.81 -2.85
N PRO A 36 -7.65 -11.65 -1.79
CA PRO A 36 -8.43 -12.87 -1.79
C PRO A 36 -9.92 -12.54 -1.79
N LEU A 37 -10.68 -13.39 -2.45
CA LEU A 37 -12.13 -13.44 -2.43
C LEU A 37 -12.57 -14.78 -1.82
N PRO A 38 -13.85 -14.93 -1.44
CA PRO A 38 -14.37 -16.22 -0.98
C PRO A 38 -14.06 -17.37 -1.94
N PHE A 39 -13.96 -18.58 -1.38
CA PHE A 39 -13.70 -19.82 -2.11
C PHE A 39 -12.34 -19.87 -2.83
N GLY A 40 -11.35 -19.09 -2.36
CA GLY A 40 -9.97 -19.13 -2.87
C GLY A 40 -9.77 -18.40 -4.20
N THR A 41 -10.76 -17.63 -4.64
CA THR A 41 -10.62 -16.75 -5.82
C THR A 41 -9.81 -15.51 -5.47
N ARG A 42 -9.30 -14.81 -6.48
CA ARG A 42 -8.46 -13.61 -6.31
C ARG A 42 -8.94 -12.50 -7.21
N ARG A 43 -8.88 -11.28 -6.69
CA ARG A 43 -9.11 -10.03 -7.42
C ARG A 43 -7.81 -9.25 -7.50
N TYR A 44 -7.57 -8.63 -8.64
CA TYR A 44 -6.40 -7.83 -8.92
C TYR A 44 -6.83 -6.38 -9.07
N PHE A 45 -6.11 -5.48 -8.42
CA PHE A 45 -6.22 -4.05 -8.62
C PHE A 45 -4.93 -3.57 -9.26
N ILE A 46 -5.05 -2.81 -10.32
CA ILE A 46 -3.93 -2.40 -11.16
C ILE A 46 -3.90 -0.88 -11.19
N LYS A 47 -2.81 -0.26 -10.72
CA LYS A 47 -2.55 1.15 -10.98
C LYS A 47 -1.90 1.28 -12.35
N ALA A 48 -2.55 2.00 -13.26
CA ALA A 48 -2.03 2.23 -14.60
C ALA A 48 -2.19 3.66 -15.06
N LEU A 49 -1.31 4.09 -15.96
CA LEU A 49 -1.44 5.36 -16.67
C LEU A 49 -2.43 5.21 -17.81
N THR A 50 -3.14 6.29 -18.05
CA THR A 50 -3.82 6.56 -19.32
C THR A 50 -2.79 6.82 -20.43
N PRO A 51 -3.18 6.87 -21.72
CA PRO A 51 -2.27 6.86 -22.86
C PRO A 51 -1.15 7.93 -22.81
N PRO A 52 -0.07 7.73 -23.61
CA PRO A 52 1.12 8.59 -23.58
C PRO A 52 0.79 10.09 -23.64
N GLY A 53 1.36 10.87 -22.71
CA GLY A 53 1.13 12.31 -22.57
C GLY A 53 0.15 12.70 -21.46
N ASN A 54 -0.56 11.73 -20.87
CA ASN A 54 -1.36 11.93 -19.68
C ASN A 54 -0.56 11.57 -18.40
N THR A 55 -0.87 12.25 -17.30
CA THR A 55 -0.26 12.06 -15.98
C THR A 55 -1.24 11.48 -14.95
N GLU A 56 -2.50 11.27 -15.36
CA GLU A 56 -3.53 10.62 -14.56
C GLU A 56 -3.15 9.18 -14.22
N ARG A 57 -3.54 8.76 -13.02
CA ARG A 57 -3.30 7.42 -12.49
C ARG A 57 -4.57 6.88 -11.89
N HIS A 58 -5.07 5.82 -12.50
CA HIS A 58 -6.33 5.22 -12.09
C HIS A 58 -6.11 3.80 -11.59
N VAL A 59 -7.08 3.33 -10.80
CA VAL A 59 -7.17 1.95 -10.38
C VAL A 59 -8.12 1.21 -11.31
N TYR A 60 -7.63 0.14 -11.90
CA TYR A 60 -8.39 -0.80 -12.70
C TYR A 60 -8.58 -2.09 -11.92
N LEU A 61 -9.65 -2.80 -12.25
CA LEU A 61 -9.92 -4.12 -11.72
C LEU A 61 -9.62 -5.16 -12.78
N ALA A 62 -9.02 -6.26 -12.36
CA ALA A 62 -8.87 -7.44 -13.19
C ALA A 62 -9.17 -8.70 -12.39
N ASP A 63 -9.73 -9.69 -13.08
CA ASP A 63 -10.02 -10.99 -12.52
C ASP A 63 -9.27 -12.06 -13.33
N ARG A 64 -8.94 -13.16 -12.65
CA ARG A 64 -8.34 -14.33 -13.31
C ARG A 64 -9.44 -15.22 -13.87
N THR A 65 -9.40 -15.45 -15.18
CA THR A 65 -10.28 -16.40 -15.87
C THR A 65 -9.97 -17.84 -15.47
N VAL A 66 -10.89 -18.75 -15.79
CA VAL A 66 -10.73 -20.20 -15.52
C VAL A 66 -9.51 -20.81 -16.22
N ASP A 67 -9.13 -20.26 -17.38
CA ASP A 67 -7.95 -20.67 -18.14
C ASP A 67 -6.65 -20.03 -17.63
N GLY A 68 -6.73 -19.29 -16.53
CA GLY A 68 -5.59 -18.68 -15.86
C GLY A 68 -5.16 -17.32 -16.40
N VAL A 69 -5.83 -16.80 -17.43
CA VAL A 69 -5.58 -15.47 -18.04
C VAL A 69 -6.15 -14.37 -17.14
N ILE A 70 -5.41 -13.27 -16.96
CA ILE A 70 -5.88 -12.07 -16.24
C ILE A 70 -6.54 -11.14 -17.25
N THR A 71 -7.79 -10.76 -17.01
CA THR A 71 -8.55 -9.85 -17.89
C THR A 71 -9.04 -8.66 -17.10
N LEU A 72 -8.94 -7.47 -17.69
CA LEU A 72 -9.56 -6.27 -17.11
C LEU A 72 -11.08 -6.46 -17.03
N GLY A 73 -11.64 -6.11 -15.88
CA GLY A 73 -13.09 -6.01 -15.69
C GLY A 73 -13.63 -4.66 -16.13
N ASN A 74 -14.91 -4.43 -15.83
CA ASN A 74 -15.58 -3.12 -15.99
C ASN A 74 -15.45 -2.53 -17.41
N ASP A 75 -15.55 -3.36 -18.44
CA ASP A 75 -15.39 -2.95 -19.85
C ASP A 75 -14.10 -2.14 -20.10
N HIS A 76 -13.03 -2.48 -19.37
CA HIS A 76 -11.73 -1.81 -19.37
C HIS A 76 -11.72 -0.38 -18.81
N ALA A 77 -12.83 0.09 -18.23
CA ALA A 77 -12.89 1.37 -17.53
C ALA A 77 -12.27 1.26 -16.12
N PRO A 78 -11.65 2.33 -15.62
CA PRO A 78 -11.15 2.36 -14.25
C PRO A 78 -12.30 2.19 -13.24
N VAL A 79 -12.03 1.52 -12.13
CA VAL A 79 -12.97 1.39 -11.01
C VAL A 79 -12.84 2.54 -10.01
N TYR A 80 -11.71 3.25 -10.02
CA TYR A 80 -11.50 4.44 -9.21
C TYR A 80 -10.50 5.38 -9.85
N THR A 81 -10.82 6.68 -9.86
CA THR A 81 -9.96 7.74 -10.41
C THR A 81 -9.41 8.67 -9.36
N GLY A 82 -9.82 8.56 -8.09
CA GLY A 82 -9.43 9.47 -7.01
C GLY A 82 -10.62 10.26 -6.46
N GLY A 83 -10.37 10.98 -5.38
CA GLY A 83 -11.34 11.83 -4.72
C GLY A 83 -11.51 13.18 -5.43
N PRO A 84 -12.43 14.04 -4.93
CA PRO A 84 -12.80 15.30 -5.57
C PRO A 84 -11.64 16.28 -5.84
N ASN A 85 -10.54 16.18 -5.09
CA ASN A 85 -9.40 17.11 -5.16
C ASN A 85 -8.08 16.43 -5.54
N ASP A 86 -8.14 15.21 -6.09
CA ASP A 86 -6.94 14.42 -6.37
C ASP A 86 -6.49 14.51 -7.84
N ASP A 87 -7.10 15.38 -8.66
CA ASP A 87 -6.78 15.59 -10.09
C ASP A 87 -6.65 14.28 -10.89
N ASN A 88 -7.53 13.31 -10.61
CA ASN A 88 -7.53 11.97 -11.19
C ASN A 88 -6.21 11.17 -10.96
N ARG A 89 -5.58 11.34 -9.79
CA ARG A 89 -4.34 10.65 -9.44
C ARG A 89 -4.48 9.86 -8.15
N VAL A 90 -4.46 8.54 -8.32
CA VAL A 90 -4.30 7.56 -7.24
C VAL A 90 -2.89 7.00 -7.34
N GLU A 91 -2.02 7.41 -6.43
CA GLU A 91 -0.68 6.83 -6.31
C GLU A 91 -0.68 5.65 -5.33
N VAL A 92 0.49 5.25 -4.82
CA VAL A 92 0.71 4.07 -3.96
C VAL A 92 -0.51 3.80 -3.08
N PHE A 93 -1.10 2.61 -3.27
CA PHE A 93 -2.36 2.25 -2.66
C PHE A 93 -2.30 0.85 -2.07
N ASP A 94 -3.04 0.67 -0.99
CA ASP A 94 -3.24 -0.63 -0.38
C ASP A 94 -4.69 -0.76 0.12
N ILE A 95 -5.19 -1.98 0.26
CA ILE A 95 -6.62 -2.26 0.49
C ILE A 95 -6.80 -3.21 1.68
N ILE A 96 -7.77 -2.96 2.55
CA ILE A 96 -8.18 -3.93 3.58
C ILE A 96 -9.70 -4.12 3.56
N GLU A 97 -10.16 -5.24 4.12
CA GLU A 97 -11.56 -5.41 4.51
C GLU A 97 -11.72 -4.95 5.96
N ALA A 98 -12.44 -3.85 6.17
CA ALA A 98 -12.75 -3.28 7.47
C ALA A 98 -13.66 -4.22 8.30
N LEU A 99 -13.84 -3.88 9.58
CA LEU A 99 -14.60 -4.73 10.51
C LEU A 99 -16.06 -4.92 10.10
N ASP A 100 -16.65 -3.94 9.40
CA ASP A 100 -18.02 -3.98 8.88
C ASP A 100 -18.16 -4.76 7.55
N GLY A 101 -17.08 -5.35 7.05
CA GLY A 101 -17.04 -6.11 5.80
C GLY A 101 -16.92 -5.26 4.52
N LYS A 102 -16.85 -3.93 4.64
CA LYS A 102 -16.54 -3.07 3.49
C LYS A 102 -15.05 -3.09 3.20
N TRP A 103 -14.70 -2.83 1.95
CA TRP A 103 -13.31 -2.68 1.56
C TRP A 103 -12.90 -1.22 1.64
N VAL A 104 -11.72 -0.95 2.18
CA VAL A 104 -11.15 0.39 2.32
C VAL A 104 -9.83 0.41 1.58
N MET A 105 -9.72 1.30 0.60
CA MET A 105 -8.48 1.60 -0.09
C MET A 105 -7.85 2.81 0.59
N TYR A 106 -6.61 2.68 1.01
CA TYR A 106 -5.75 3.79 1.42
C TYR A 106 -4.80 4.10 0.27
N TYR A 107 -4.66 5.36 -0.09
CA TYR A 107 -3.84 5.77 -1.22
C TYR A 107 -3.21 7.14 -1.01
N VAL A 108 -2.22 7.47 -1.83
CA VAL A 108 -1.60 8.80 -1.85
C VAL A 108 -2.17 9.63 -2.99
N SER A 109 -2.55 10.87 -2.70
CA SER A 109 -2.76 11.87 -3.75
C SER A 109 -1.52 12.76 -3.86
N PRO A 110 -0.82 12.80 -5.01
CA PRO A 110 0.34 13.69 -5.21
C PRO A 110 -0.08 15.15 -5.42
N THR A 111 -1.37 15.39 -5.64
CA THR A 111 -1.99 16.68 -5.95
C THR A 111 -3.11 16.99 -4.95
N GLY A 112 -3.64 18.21 -5.00
CA GLY A 112 -4.67 18.67 -4.07
C GLY A 112 -4.13 19.40 -2.82
N THR A 113 -5.04 19.79 -1.93
CA THR A 113 -4.70 20.44 -0.66
C THR A 113 -5.13 19.54 0.51
N PRO A 114 -4.19 19.05 1.34
CA PRO A 114 -2.74 19.10 1.16
C PRO A 114 -2.23 18.16 0.06
N MET A 115 -1.12 18.53 -0.61
CA MET A 115 -0.41 17.66 -1.56
C MET A 115 0.33 16.52 -0.83
N ASN A 116 0.57 15.38 -1.49
CA ASN A 116 1.29 14.24 -0.92
C ASN A 116 0.71 13.82 0.43
N SER A 117 -0.60 13.62 0.50
CA SER A 117 -1.26 13.16 1.73
C SER A 117 -1.94 11.82 1.49
N GLY A 118 -2.03 11.03 2.54
CA GLY A 118 -2.90 9.87 2.58
C GLY A 118 -4.36 10.27 2.33
N ARG A 119 -5.10 9.39 1.67
CA ARG A 119 -6.53 9.47 1.39
C ARG A 119 -7.14 8.10 1.59
N SER A 120 -8.46 8.02 1.71
CA SER A 120 -9.16 6.74 1.64
C SER A 120 -10.45 6.78 0.84
N ALA A 121 -10.78 5.62 0.26
CA ALA A 121 -12.03 5.34 -0.44
C ALA A 121 -12.61 4.01 0.04
N VAL A 122 -13.94 3.88 -0.03
CA VAL A 122 -14.68 2.72 0.48
C VAL A 122 -15.48 2.07 -0.63
N SER A 123 -15.50 0.74 -0.61
CA SER A 123 -16.31 -0.09 -1.48
C SER A 123 -17.20 -1.02 -0.65
N SER A 124 -18.47 -1.13 -1.07
CA SER A 124 -19.44 -2.07 -0.50
C SER A 124 -19.66 -3.32 -1.36
N ASP A 125 -18.97 -3.39 -2.51
CA ASP A 125 -19.15 -4.42 -3.53
C ASP A 125 -17.82 -5.13 -3.90
N ARG A 126 -16.91 -5.19 -2.92
CA ARG A 126 -15.59 -5.84 -3.04
C ARG A 126 -14.72 -5.25 -4.16
N GLY A 127 -14.75 -3.92 -4.24
CA GLY A 127 -13.91 -3.11 -5.11
C GLY A 127 -14.39 -2.98 -6.55
N LEU A 128 -15.66 -3.30 -6.84
CA LEU A 128 -16.24 -3.04 -8.17
C LEU A 128 -16.56 -1.55 -8.35
N SER A 129 -16.97 -0.88 -7.27
CA SER A 129 -17.14 0.58 -7.20
C SER A 129 -16.56 1.13 -5.89
N TRP A 130 -16.10 2.37 -5.95
CA TRP A 130 -15.42 3.05 -4.85
C TRP A 130 -16.00 4.45 -4.66
N THR A 131 -16.18 4.85 -3.40
CA THR A 131 -16.59 6.20 -3.02
C THR A 131 -15.53 6.82 -2.12
N PHE A 132 -15.17 8.07 -2.39
CA PHE A 132 -14.27 8.82 -1.53
C PHE A 132 -14.77 8.85 -0.08
N HIS A 133 -13.86 8.67 0.89
CA HIS A 133 -14.22 8.55 2.30
C HIS A 133 -13.55 9.60 3.18
N ASN A 134 -12.22 9.63 3.24
CA ASN A 134 -11.48 10.54 4.11
C ASN A 134 -10.26 11.12 3.39
N ASP A 135 -9.99 12.39 3.67
CA ASP A 135 -8.88 13.15 3.10
C ASP A 135 -7.68 13.27 4.06
N ASP A 136 -7.79 12.68 5.25
CA ASP A 136 -6.76 12.67 6.31
C ASP A 136 -6.84 11.39 7.18
N PRO A 137 -6.58 10.19 6.61
CA PRO A 137 -6.68 8.93 7.36
C PRO A 137 -5.59 8.75 8.42
N PHE A 138 -4.45 9.45 8.30
CA PHE A 138 -3.29 9.32 9.19
C PHE A 138 -2.92 10.65 9.87
N SER A 139 -3.91 11.54 10.06
CA SER A 139 -3.82 12.79 10.86
C SER A 139 -2.61 13.69 10.54
N ASP A 140 -2.25 13.81 9.27
CA ASP A 140 -1.08 14.56 8.78
C ASP A 140 -1.43 15.82 7.98
N LYS A 141 -2.73 16.10 7.81
CA LYS A 141 -3.21 17.26 7.05
C LYS A 141 -2.66 18.59 7.55
N GLY A 142 -2.41 18.68 8.86
CA GLY A 142 -1.84 19.86 9.53
C GLY A 142 -0.34 20.07 9.30
N MET A 143 0.37 19.12 8.69
CA MET A 143 1.81 19.20 8.51
C MET A 143 2.19 20.19 7.40
N ALA A 144 3.18 21.02 7.70
CA ALA A 144 3.54 22.16 6.85
C ALA A 144 4.29 21.76 5.57
N ARG A 145 5.16 20.74 5.63
CA ARG A 145 5.97 20.30 4.49
C ARG A 145 5.42 19.00 3.93
N ALA A 146 5.38 18.89 2.60
CA ALA A 146 4.91 17.70 1.91
C ALA A 146 5.71 16.43 2.28
N GLN A 147 7.02 16.56 2.51
CA GLN A 147 7.89 15.45 2.91
C GLN A 147 7.62 14.92 4.33
N ASP A 148 6.94 15.71 5.17
CA ASP A 148 6.63 15.32 6.55
C ASP A 148 5.30 14.55 6.60
N ARG A 149 4.53 14.52 5.51
CA ARG A 149 3.24 13.81 5.41
C ARG A 149 3.43 12.32 5.15
N ASN A 150 2.45 11.55 5.60
CA ASN A 150 2.34 10.11 5.43
C ASN A 150 2.00 9.77 3.98
N VAL A 151 2.89 8.99 3.38
CA VAL A 151 2.74 8.38 2.06
C VAL A 151 2.98 6.87 2.17
N ASP A 152 2.86 6.16 1.05
CA ASP A 152 3.12 4.73 0.89
C ASP A 152 2.48 3.86 1.99
N PRO A 153 1.14 3.90 2.12
CA PRO A 153 0.45 3.12 3.13
C PRO A 153 0.56 1.62 2.82
N ALA A 154 0.92 0.84 3.83
CA ALA A 154 0.73 -0.61 3.88
C ALA A 154 -0.23 -0.91 5.02
N VAL A 155 -1.34 -1.58 4.73
CA VAL A 155 -2.43 -1.85 5.70
C VAL A 155 -2.71 -3.34 5.79
N LEU A 156 -2.95 -3.81 7.01
CA LEU A 156 -3.22 -5.22 7.28
C LEU A 156 -4.28 -5.38 8.38
N ARG A 157 -5.30 -6.18 8.09
CA ARG A 157 -6.19 -6.76 9.10
C ARG A 157 -5.52 -8.00 9.67
N LEU A 158 -5.40 -8.06 10.99
CA LEU A 158 -4.81 -9.16 11.72
C LEU A 158 -5.85 -10.25 11.99
N GLN A 159 -5.38 -11.46 12.32
CA GLN A 159 -6.21 -12.63 12.64
C GLN A 159 -7.12 -12.44 13.86
N ASP A 160 -6.83 -11.48 14.73
CA ASP A 160 -7.63 -11.11 15.90
C ASP A 160 -8.63 -9.98 15.64
N ASP A 161 -8.85 -9.63 14.36
CA ASP A 161 -9.72 -8.55 13.90
C ASP A 161 -9.30 -7.13 14.35
N THR A 162 -8.06 -6.97 14.81
CA THR A 162 -7.41 -5.66 14.90
C THR A 162 -6.67 -5.33 13.60
N PHE A 163 -6.19 -4.09 13.48
CA PHE A 163 -5.58 -3.60 12.26
C PHE A 163 -4.27 -2.89 12.57
N ILE A 164 -3.30 -3.07 11.67
CA ILE A 164 -2.02 -2.38 11.69
C ILE A 164 -1.79 -1.70 10.33
N ALA A 165 -1.21 -0.51 10.36
CA ALA A 165 -0.71 0.13 9.16
C ALA A 165 0.74 0.57 9.35
N VAL A 166 1.45 0.71 8.24
CA VAL A 166 2.73 1.39 8.14
C VAL A 166 2.61 2.47 7.08
N THR A 167 3.11 3.65 7.39
CA THR A 167 3.25 4.75 6.42
C THR A 167 4.70 5.21 6.39
N MET A 168 5.07 5.92 5.33
CA MET A 168 6.36 6.60 5.22
C MET A 168 6.20 8.11 5.37
N ARG A 169 7.09 8.75 6.12
CA ARG A 169 7.35 10.20 6.02
C ARG A 169 8.84 10.47 6.23
N ALA A 170 9.41 11.40 5.45
CA ALA A 170 10.83 11.73 5.47
C ALA A 170 11.77 10.49 5.41
N ALA A 171 11.46 9.51 4.55
CA ALA A 171 12.22 8.27 4.36
C ALA A 171 12.31 7.36 5.60
N LYS A 172 11.36 7.51 6.53
CA LYS A 172 11.21 6.72 7.76
C LYS A 172 9.82 6.10 7.81
N LEU A 173 9.68 5.00 8.52
CA LEU A 173 8.43 4.26 8.68
C LEU A 173 7.77 4.60 10.01
N TYR A 174 6.44 4.67 10.03
CA TYR A 174 5.62 4.95 11.20
C TYR A 174 4.46 3.97 11.26
N PHE A 175 4.18 3.47 12.46
CA PHE A 175 3.18 2.43 12.67
C PHE A 175 1.90 2.99 13.25
N TRP A 176 0.80 2.36 12.88
CA TRP A 176 -0.54 2.76 13.29
C TRP A 176 -1.34 1.54 13.73
N ASN A 177 -2.18 1.70 14.73
CA ASN A 177 -3.19 0.73 15.12
C ASN A 177 -4.58 1.24 14.78
N SER A 178 -5.49 0.31 14.47
CA SER A 178 -6.91 0.60 14.33
C SER A 178 -7.74 -0.57 14.86
N ALA A 179 -8.91 -0.24 15.41
CA ALA A 179 -9.88 -1.23 15.88
C ALA A 179 -10.95 -1.56 14.82
N ASP A 180 -11.09 -0.75 13.77
CA ASP A 180 -12.18 -0.85 12.80
C ASP A 180 -11.71 -0.86 11.33
N GLY A 181 -10.45 -0.50 11.07
CA GLY A 181 -9.91 -0.34 9.73
C GLY A 181 -10.33 0.97 9.07
N TYR A 182 -10.69 1.99 9.85
CA TYR A 182 -11.04 3.34 9.40
C TYR A 182 -10.26 4.42 10.15
N VAL A 183 -10.27 4.34 11.48
CA VAL A 183 -9.63 5.33 12.38
C VAL A 183 -8.30 4.78 12.85
N TRP A 184 -7.23 5.53 12.57
CA TRP A 184 -5.86 5.14 12.88
C TRP A 184 -5.27 6.00 13.99
N GLU A 185 -4.60 5.34 14.92
CA GLU A 185 -3.82 5.96 15.98
C GLU A 185 -2.34 5.66 15.75
N GLU A 186 -1.47 6.67 15.81
CA GLU A 186 -0.03 6.48 15.66
C GLU A 186 0.50 5.75 16.91
N ILE A 187 1.24 4.65 16.71
CA ILE A 187 1.89 3.94 17.81
C ILE A 187 3.09 4.79 18.24
N GLY A 188 3.04 5.35 19.46
CA GLY A 188 4.08 6.25 19.96
C GLY A 188 5.48 5.61 19.97
N GLY A 189 6.50 6.36 19.53
CA GLY A 189 7.88 5.86 19.46
C GLY A 189 8.14 4.85 18.34
N SER A 190 7.18 4.64 17.43
CA SER A 190 7.29 3.70 16.31
C SER A 190 8.07 4.21 15.10
N GLU A 191 8.80 5.31 15.23
CA GLU A 191 9.67 5.78 14.15
C GLU A 191 10.75 4.72 13.89
N ILE A 192 10.62 4.00 12.78
CA ILE A 192 11.63 3.07 12.31
C ILE A 192 12.41 3.75 11.19
N ASN A 193 13.70 3.91 11.42
CA ASN A 193 14.63 4.44 10.43
C ASN A 193 15.74 3.42 10.15
N ILE A 194 16.56 3.72 9.14
CA ILE A 194 17.59 2.81 8.65
C ILE A 194 18.62 2.39 9.73
N SER A 195 18.84 3.23 10.75
CA SER A 195 19.81 2.94 11.81
C SER A 195 19.39 1.79 12.75
N LEU A 196 18.13 1.37 12.68
CA LEU A 196 17.62 0.23 13.45
C LEU A 196 17.83 -1.12 12.74
N TRP A 197 18.34 -1.10 11.51
CA TRP A 197 18.64 -2.29 10.72
C TRP A 197 20.11 -2.68 10.84
N ASP A 198 20.43 -3.94 10.53
CA ASP A 198 21.82 -4.37 10.44
C ASP A 198 22.51 -3.62 9.30
N ALA A 199 23.57 -2.87 9.63
CA ALA A 199 24.33 -2.06 8.70
C ALA A 199 24.84 -2.85 7.48
N ALA A 200 25.14 -4.15 7.64
CA ALA A 200 25.57 -4.98 6.51
C ALA A 200 24.45 -5.21 5.48
N GLU A 201 23.18 -5.15 5.89
CA GLU A 201 22.03 -5.35 5.02
C GLU A 201 21.60 -4.06 4.32
N VAL A 202 21.74 -2.94 5.00
CA VAL A 202 21.30 -1.62 4.54
C VAL A 202 22.44 -0.68 4.19
N ASP A 203 23.66 -1.20 4.02
CA ASP A 203 24.85 -0.40 3.67
C ASP A 203 24.56 0.52 2.46
N ASP A 204 24.91 1.79 2.59
CA ASP A 204 24.62 2.91 1.66
C ASP A 204 23.14 3.31 1.47
N ALA A 205 22.17 2.66 2.12
CA ALA A 205 20.77 3.09 2.06
C ALA A 205 20.56 4.36 2.90
N ILE A 206 19.82 5.33 2.37
CA ILE A 206 19.52 6.58 3.09
C ILE A 206 18.06 6.64 3.57
N GLY A 207 17.27 5.58 3.29
CA GLY A 207 15.88 5.50 3.67
C GLY A 207 15.26 4.10 3.50
N LEU A 208 14.01 4.00 3.94
CA LEU A 208 13.14 2.83 3.80
C LEU A 208 11.89 3.24 3.03
N PHE A 209 11.51 2.45 2.03
CA PHE A 209 10.46 2.77 1.05
C PHE A 209 9.55 1.56 0.81
N ASP A 210 8.38 1.80 0.25
CA ASP A 210 7.43 0.78 -0.23
C ASP A 210 7.18 -0.37 0.79
N PRO A 211 6.68 -0.06 2.00
CA PRO A 211 6.36 -1.12 2.96
C PRO A 211 5.28 -2.05 2.42
N THR A 212 5.36 -3.31 2.83
CA THR A 212 4.32 -4.32 2.61
C THR A 212 4.25 -5.22 3.83
N LEU A 213 3.03 -5.52 4.30
CA LEU A 213 2.80 -6.31 5.51
C LEU A 213 2.24 -7.69 5.17
N LEU A 214 2.65 -8.69 5.96
CA LEU A 214 2.15 -10.06 5.87
C LEU A 214 2.05 -10.65 7.28
N GLN A 215 0.91 -11.26 7.63
CA GLN A 215 0.82 -12.10 8.82
C GLN A 215 0.85 -13.58 8.42
N LEU A 216 1.72 -14.34 9.07
CA LEU A 216 1.82 -15.79 8.94
C LEU A 216 0.74 -16.51 9.77
N PRO A 217 0.45 -17.80 9.49
CA PRO A 217 -0.53 -18.59 10.25
C PRO A 217 -0.24 -18.73 11.74
N ASP A 218 1.01 -18.53 12.17
CA ASP A 218 1.43 -18.56 13.58
C ASP A 218 1.23 -17.21 14.30
N GLY A 219 0.67 -16.21 13.60
CA GLY A 219 0.47 -14.85 14.10
C GLY A 219 1.66 -13.92 13.91
N THR A 220 2.83 -14.43 13.48
CA THR A 220 4.00 -13.60 13.21
C THR A 220 3.71 -12.62 12.08
N ILE A 221 4.01 -11.34 12.30
CA ILE A 221 3.89 -10.30 11.27
C ILE A 221 5.28 -10.03 10.69
N TYR A 222 5.37 -9.99 9.37
CA TYR A 222 6.52 -9.54 8.61
C TYR A 222 6.20 -8.25 7.87
N MET A 223 7.17 -7.36 7.83
CA MET A 223 7.19 -6.19 6.96
C MET A 223 8.33 -6.34 5.97
N TYR A 224 8.04 -6.18 4.68
CA TYR A 224 9.03 -6.08 3.62
C TYR A 224 9.12 -4.63 3.18
N VAL A 225 10.34 -4.11 3.02
CA VAL A 225 10.58 -2.73 2.60
C VAL A 225 11.78 -2.69 1.65
N THR A 226 11.77 -1.69 0.79
CA THR A 226 12.92 -1.34 -0.03
C THR A 226 13.85 -0.46 0.79
N ALA A 227 15.05 -0.95 1.11
CA ALA A 227 16.15 -0.14 1.59
C ALA A 227 16.94 0.39 0.38
N GLY A 228 16.97 1.70 0.19
CA GLY A 228 17.65 2.29 -0.96
C GLY A 228 17.67 3.80 -0.88
N GLN A 229 18.56 4.44 -1.66
CA GLN A 229 18.39 5.73 -2.34
C GLN A 229 19.74 6.05 -3.00
N GLY A 230 19.84 5.83 -4.31
CA GLY A 230 21.11 5.89 -5.03
C GLY A 230 21.10 4.96 -6.25
N THR A 231 22.19 4.23 -6.48
CA THR A 231 22.29 3.28 -7.61
C THR A 231 21.93 1.84 -7.25
N THR A 232 21.60 1.55 -5.99
CA THR A 232 21.32 0.19 -5.50
C THR A 232 20.16 0.19 -4.52
N ASP A 233 19.12 -0.57 -4.86
CA ASP A 233 17.97 -0.84 -3.99
C ASP A 233 18.03 -2.30 -3.51
N ARG A 234 17.61 -2.55 -2.27
CA ARG A 234 17.61 -3.87 -1.64
C ARG A 234 16.26 -4.15 -0.98
N LEU A 235 15.74 -5.36 -1.16
CA LEU A 235 14.61 -5.82 -0.37
C LEU A 235 15.12 -6.31 0.99
N VAL A 236 14.61 -5.69 2.05
CA VAL A 236 14.90 -6.10 3.43
C VAL A 236 13.58 -6.40 4.14
N ALA A 237 13.60 -7.37 5.05
CA ALA A 237 12.40 -7.83 5.73
C ALA A 237 12.58 -7.72 7.24
N ALA A 238 11.55 -7.39 7.98
CA ALA A 238 11.55 -7.29 9.41
C ALA A 238 10.43 -8.09 10.04
N LYS A 239 10.74 -8.83 11.10
CA LYS A 239 9.71 -9.38 11.98
C LYS A 239 9.19 -8.30 12.91
N ILE A 240 7.87 -8.16 12.98
CA ILE A 240 7.15 -7.30 13.90
C ILE A 240 6.53 -8.19 14.97
N THR A 241 6.80 -7.86 16.23
CA THR A 241 6.13 -8.48 17.37
C THR A 241 5.21 -7.44 18.00
N TYR A 242 3.92 -7.78 18.06
CA TYR A 242 2.84 -7.00 18.68
C TYR A 242 2.60 -7.50 20.10
#